data_AF-A0A954VE84-F1
#
_entry.id   AF-A0A954VE84-F1
#
_cell.length_a   1.000
_cell.length_b   1.000
_cell.length_c   1.000
_cell.angle_alpha   90.00
_cell.angle_beta   90.00
_cell.angle_gamma   90.00
#
_symmetry.space_group_name_H-M   'P 1'
#
loop_
_entity.id
_entity.type
_entity.pdbx_description
1 polymer ?
#
loop_
_entity_poly.entity_id
_entity_poly.type
_entity_poly.pdbx_seq_one_letter_code
_entity_poly.pdbx_strand_id
1 'polypeptide(L)'
;GGQQDVWQFYILPGIDDRTANVRFVYSVKGDRLSRLTLVSALLNVPLENIEWNVVTPKGFQLIDHGGDLELAGQTLAVDYDRDSYLSKVNVKRQQQAQQAADLLEQANQLLQAGEQTKARRALNSVANRYALDAASNEDARVQLENLQTQQAIVGLNTRRQRLYLDNDATNANVVDNKQMLEAAADNPILQQDELNFRPQQLSQLLRGNTNEDNQVLQQIAGRLVQHQRTAEPAPQALVISLPEEGSVYTFTRGVQVAENAPLELDLRLRSGYAVEYWRALLLLAVLAAIVSVFATGRQPTPSPQTT
;
A
#
# COMPACT_ATOMS: atom_id res chain seq x y z
N GLY A 1 -24.69 11.82 -18.08
CA GLY A 1 -23.75 12.15 -17.00
C GLY A 1 -23.42 10.86 -16.30
N GLY A 2 -22.26 10.28 -16.59
CA GLY A 2 -21.84 8.98 -16.09
C GLY A 2 -20.87 9.14 -14.93
N GLN A 3 -21.10 8.38 -13.86
CA GLN A 3 -20.32 8.31 -12.63
C GLN A 3 -18.82 8.36 -12.88
N GLN A 4 -18.15 9.34 -12.26
CA GLN A 4 -16.73 9.23 -11.99
C GLN A 4 -16.59 8.26 -10.82
N ASP A 5 -16.02 7.09 -11.06
CA ASP A 5 -15.49 6.25 -10.00
C ASP A 5 -14.33 7.00 -9.34
N VAL A 6 -14.66 7.77 -8.30
CA VAL A 6 -13.67 8.46 -7.48
C VAL A 6 -13.06 7.40 -6.58
N TRP A 7 -11.96 6.82 -7.03
CA TRP A 7 -11.17 5.90 -6.24
C TRP A 7 -10.52 6.68 -5.08
N GLN A 8 -11.02 6.49 -3.86
CA GLN A 8 -10.38 7.02 -2.66
C GLN A 8 -9.32 6.03 -2.17
N PHE A 9 -8.06 6.46 -2.18
CA PHE A 9 -6.95 5.69 -1.64
C PHE A 9 -6.34 6.43 -0.47
N TYR A 10 -6.11 5.70 0.63
CA TYR A 10 -5.40 6.22 1.78
C TYR A 10 -3.92 5.93 1.63
N ILE A 11 -3.15 6.99 1.42
CA ILE A 11 -1.70 6.93 1.34
C ILE A 11 -1.13 7.21 2.73
N LEU A 12 -0.46 6.22 3.31
CA LEU A 12 0.24 6.43 4.58
C LEU A 12 1.59 7.11 4.30
N PRO A 13 1.83 8.33 4.82
CA PRO A 13 3.09 9.02 4.61
C PRO A 13 4.24 8.30 5.32
N GLY A 14 5.45 8.44 4.77
CA GLY A 14 6.70 8.04 5.41
C GLY A 14 6.98 8.79 6.71
N ILE A 15 7.94 8.28 7.48
CA ILE A 15 8.36 8.86 8.77
C ILE A 15 9.08 10.19 8.54
N ASP A 16 10.03 10.23 7.60
CA ASP A 16 10.91 11.37 7.42
C ASP A 16 10.48 12.32 6.31
N ASP A 17 9.81 11.82 5.27
CA ASP A 17 9.33 12.63 4.15
C ASP A 17 7.86 12.37 3.85
N ARG A 18 7.22 13.35 3.18
CA ARG A 18 5.87 13.22 2.60
C ARG A 18 5.81 12.22 1.43
N THR A 19 6.81 11.34 1.31
CA THR A 19 6.86 10.27 0.33
C THR A 19 6.02 9.10 0.83
N ALA A 20 5.47 8.35 -0.11
CA ALA A 20 4.73 7.14 0.20
C ALA A 20 4.85 6.15 -0.95
N ASN A 21 4.84 4.86 -0.59
CA ASN A 21 4.80 3.80 -1.57
C ASN A 21 3.33 3.40 -1.80
N VAL A 22 2.90 3.40 -3.06
CA VAL A 22 1.55 3.01 -3.45
C VAL A 22 1.63 1.88 -4.47
N ARG A 23 0.79 0.87 -4.29
CA ARG A 23 0.69 -0.27 -5.21
C ARG A 23 -0.75 -0.43 -5.69
N PHE A 24 -0.91 -0.41 -7.01
CA PHE A 24 -2.19 -0.68 -7.67
C PHE A 24 -2.16 -2.06 -8.32
N VAL A 25 -3.29 -2.76 -8.25
CA VAL A 25 -3.49 -4.03 -8.93
C VAL A 25 -4.82 -3.96 -9.66
N TYR A 26 -4.78 -4.11 -10.97
CA TYR A 26 -5.96 -4.10 -11.82
C TYR A 26 -5.87 -5.24 -12.83
N SER A 27 -7.04 -5.71 -13.28
CA SER A 27 -7.16 -6.72 -14.33
C SER A 27 -7.85 -6.11 -15.54
N VAL A 28 -7.24 -6.22 -16.72
CA VAL A 28 -7.86 -5.77 -17.97
C VAL A 28 -8.33 -6.99 -18.75
N LYS A 29 -9.61 -6.99 -19.15
CA LYS A 29 -10.14 -7.97 -20.11
C LYS A 29 -9.82 -7.47 -21.52
N GLY A 30 -9.04 -8.23 -22.29
CA GLY A 30 -8.72 -7.88 -23.67
C GLY A 30 -9.57 -8.66 -24.67
N ASP A 31 -10.28 -7.96 -25.56
CA ASP A 31 -11.05 -8.61 -26.64
C ASP A 31 -10.14 -9.28 -27.70
N ARG A 32 -8.84 -8.96 -27.71
CA ARG A 32 -7.77 -9.68 -28.42
C ARG A 32 -6.46 -9.52 -27.66
N LEU A 33 -6.00 -10.58 -26.99
CA LEU A 33 -4.73 -10.59 -26.24
C LEU A 33 -3.49 -10.24 -27.08
N SER A 34 -3.59 -10.16 -28.41
CA SER A 34 -2.46 -9.85 -29.28
C SER A 34 -2.01 -8.38 -29.25
N ARG A 35 -2.89 -7.44 -28.87
CA ARG A 35 -2.55 -6.02 -28.70
C ARG A 35 -3.31 -5.46 -27.51
N LEU A 36 -2.57 -4.90 -26.56
CA LEU A 36 -3.12 -4.33 -25.33
C LEU A 36 -2.49 -2.97 -25.09
N THR A 37 -3.31 -2.02 -24.65
CA THR A 37 -2.86 -0.73 -24.12
C THR A 37 -3.28 -0.68 -22.67
N LEU A 38 -2.29 -0.52 -21.78
CA LEU A 38 -2.49 -0.40 -20.34
C LEU A 38 -2.27 1.05 -19.92
N VAL A 39 -3.13 1.56 -19.04
CA VAL A 39 -3.13 2.96 -18.63
C VAL A 39 -3.07 3.05 -17.10
N SER A 40 -2.25 3.96 -16.58
CA SER A 40 -2.08 4.16 -15.15
C SER A 40 -3.30 4.80 -14.50
N ALA A 41 -3.40 4.68 -13.18
CA ALA A 41 -4.22 5.60 -12.40
C ALA A 41 -3.66 7.03 -12.52
N LEU A 42 -4.55 8.03 -12.53
CA LEU A 42 -4.16 9.44 -12.52
C LEU A 42 -3.82 9.86 -11.09
N LEU A 43 -2.60 10.35 -10.91
CA LEU A 43 -2.11 10.85 -9.63
C LEU A 43 -1.69 12.31 -9.79
N ASN A 44 -2.11 13.15 -8.84
CA ASN A 44 -1.79 14.57 -8.78
C ASN A 44 -0.48 14.84 -8.00
N VAL A 45 0.41 13.86 -7.96
CA VAL A 45 1.70 13.94 -7.28
C VAL A 45 2.82 13.44 -8.21
N PRO A 46 4.02 14.01 -8.15
CA PRO A 46 5.18 13.47 -8.85
C PRO A 46 5.43 12.01 -8.45
N LEU A 47 5.79 11.19 -9.43
CA LEU A 47 6.09 9.76 -9.20
C LEU A 47 7.56 9.49 -9.45
N GLU A 48 8.15 8.67 -8.60
CA GLU A 48 9.54 8.21 -8.73
C GLU A 48 9.60 6.70 -8.53
N ASN A 49 10.61 6.05 -9.12
CA ASN A 49 10.86 4.61 -9.01
C ASN A 49 9.65 3.76 -9.43
N ILE A 50 9.12 4.05 -10.62
CA ILE A 50 7.89 3.45 -11.14
C ILE A 50 8.21 2.07 -11.70
N GLU A 51 7.52 1.05 -11.23
CA GLU A 51 7.65 -0.34 -11.69
C GLU A 51 6.28 -0.94 -12.02
N TRP A 52 6.16 -1.52 -13.22
CA TRP A 52 4.98 -2.23 -13.68
C TRP A 52 5.32 -3.69 -13.95
N ASN A 53 4.65 -4.60 -13.23
CA ASN A 53 4.76 -6.03 -13.47
C ASN A 53 3.53 -6.50 -14.25
N VAL A 54 3.74 -6.82 -15.52
CA VAL A 54 2.69 -7.32 -16.42
C VAL A 54 2.78 -8.83 -16.48
N VAL A 55 1.75 -9.50 -15.94
CA VAL A 55 1.60 -10.96 -16.00
C VAL A 55 0.83 -11.34 -17.25
N THR A 56 1.47 -12.06 -18.17
CA THR A 56 0.83 -12.59 -19.38
C THR A 56 0.47 -14.07 -19.20
N PRO A 57 -0.69 -14.52 -19.71
CA PRO A 57 -1.09 -15.93 -19.62
C PRO A 57 -0.07 -16.90 -20.20
N LYS A 58 -0.07 -18.14 -19.70
CA LYS A 58 0.77 -19.23 -20.23
C LYS A 58 0.67 -19.36 -21.75
N GLY A 59 1.82 -19.46 -22.40
CA GLY A 59 1.93 -19.60 -23.85
C GLY A 59 1.78 -18.30 -24.63
N PHE A 60 1.62 -17.14 -23.99
CA PHE A 60 1.78 -15.84 -24.65
C PHE A 60 3.19 -15.30 -24.41
N GLN A 61 3.77 -14.69 -25.43
CA GLN A 61 5.08 -14.06 -25.38
C GLN A 61 5.00 -12.62 -25.87
N LEU A 62 5.69 -11.72 -25.19
CA LEU A 62 5.86 -10.34 -25.63
C LEU A 62 6.79 -10.31 -26.84
N ILE A 63 6.33 -9.68 -27.91
CA ILE A 63 7.10 -9.52 -29.15
C ILE A 63 7.47 -8.07 -29.44
N ASP A 64 6.76 -7.12 -28.85
CA ASP A 64 6.93 -5.69 -29.06
C ASP A 64 6.31 -4.92 -27.90
N HIS A 65 6.90 -3.78 -27.54
CA HIS A 65 6.37 -2.87 -26.52
C HIS A 65 6.63 -1.41 -26.91
N GLY A 66 5.83 -0.50 -26.36
CA GLY A 66 6.00 0.94 -26.52
C GLY A 66 5.31 1.72 -25.42
N GLY A 67 5.31 3.04 -25.54
CA GLY A 67 4.71 3.94 -24.56
C GLY A 67 5.75 4.53 -23.59
N ASP A 68 5.35 4.69 -22.34
CA ASP A 68 6.01 5.51 -21.32
C ASP A 68 7.05 4.78 -20.46
N LEU A 69 7.12 3.45 -20.55
CA LEU A 69 7.98 2.63 -19.70
C LEU A 69 8.93 1.74 -20.53
N GLU A 70 10.11 1.50 -19.97
CA GLU A 70 11.15 0.67 -20.59
C GLU A 70 11.14 -0.74 -20.00
N LEU A 71 11.35 -1.75 -20.85
CA LEU A 71 11.45 -3.15 -20.41
C LEU A 71 12.76 -3.36 -19.65
N ALA A 72 12.66 -3.68 -18.36
CA ALA A 72 13.81 -3.92 -17.49
C ALA A 72 14.12 -5.41 -17.31
N GLY A 73 13.12 -6.28 -17.41
CA GLY A 73 13.33 -7.71 -17.20
C GLY A 73 12.15 -8.60 -17.57
N GLN A 74 12.44 -9.89 -17.68
CA GLN A 74 11.46 -10.94 -17.91
C GLN A 74 11.75 -12.11 -16.98
N THR A 75 10.72 -12.59 -16.30
CA THR A 75 10.78 -13.82 -15.50
C THR A 75 9.72 -14.78 -15.98
N LEU A 76 10.10 -16.04 -16.24
CA LEU A 76 9.13 -17.10 -16.49
C LEU A 76 8.62 -17.62 -15.15
N ALA A 77 7.34 -17.43 -14.88
CA ALA A 77 6.70 -18.00 -13.71
C ALA A 77 6.29 -19.44 -14.04
N VAL A 78 7.09 -20.40 -13.55
CA VAL A 78 6.79 -21.84 -13.59
C VAL A 78 5.54 -22.12 -12.75
N ASP A 79 4.82 -23.18 -13.10
CA ASP A 79 3.52 -23.60 -12.56
C ASP A 79 3.20 -23.08 -11.15
N TYR A 80 2.14 -22.27 -11.07
CA TYR A 80 1.67 -21.69 -9.82
C TYR A 80 0.70 -22.66 -9.15
N ASP A 81 1.23 -23.53 -8.29
CA ASP A 81 0.42 -24.41 -7.46
C ASP A 81 0.11 -23.79 -6.09
N ARG A 82 -0.69 -24.52 -5.29
CA ARG A 82 -1.06 -24.10 -3.94
C ARG A 82 0.17 -23.91 -3.04
N ASP A 83 1.18 -24.75 -3.17
CA ASP A 83 2.36 -24.71 -2.30
C ASP A 83 3.27 -23.52 -2.66
N SER A 84 3.38 -23.20 -3.95
CA SER A 84 4.02 -21.99 -4.48
C SER A 84 3.30 -20.73 -4.02
N TYR A 85 1.96 -20.73 -4.00
CA TYR A 85 1.18 -19.64 -3.42
C TYR A 85 1.48 -19.46 -1.93
N LEU A 86 1.35 -20.53 -1.15
CA LEU A 86 1.52 -20.48 0.31
C LEU A 86 2.93 -20.05 0.70
N SER A 87 3.96 -20.57 0.03
CA SER A 87 5.35 -20.15 0.23
C SER A 87 5.57 -18.67 -0.09
N LYS A 88 5.11 -18.19 -1.26
CA LYS A 88 5.19 -16.75 -1.62
C LYS A 88 4.48 -15.87 -0.60
N VAL A 89 3.28 -16.25 -0.16
CA VAL A 89 2.52 -15.51 0.86
C VAL A 89 3.24 -15.51 2.21
N ASN A 90 3.80 -16.65 2.63
CA ASN A 90 4.53 -16.76 3.89
C ASN A 90 5.79 -15.89 3.89
N VAL A 91 6.57 -15.91 2.80
CA VAL A 91 7.76 -15.04 2.66
C VAL A 91 7.35 -13.56 2.69
N LYS A 92 6.30 -13.17 1.95
CA LYS A 92 5.79 -11.79 1.97
C LYS A 92 5.32 -11.38 3.36
N ARG A 93 4.59 -12.24 4.08
CA ARG A 93 4.14 -11.99 5.46
C ARG A 93 5.33 -11.83 6.41
N GLN A 94 6.36 -12.67 6.29
CA GLN A 94 7.56 -12.57 7.12
C GLN A 94 8.32 -11.27 6.87
N GLN A 95 8.47 -10.86 5.60
CA GLN A 95 9.08 -9.57 5.26
C GLN A 95 8.27 -8.39 5.81
N GLN A 96 6.94 -8.44 5.72
CA GLN A 96 6.06 -7.42 6.28
C GLN A 96 6.13 -7.34 7.80
N ALA A 97 6.18 -8.49 8.48
CA ALA A 97 6.36 -8.57 9.92
C ALA A 97 7.69 -7.94 10.35
N GLN A 98 8.79 -8.24 9.64
CA GLN A 98 10.09 -7.64 9.92
C GLN A 98 10.06 -6.12 9.75
N GLN A 99 9.53 -5.63 8.63
CA GLN A 99 9.40 -4.18 8.39
C GLN A 99 8.55 -3.48 9.45
N ALA A 100 7.48 -4.13 9.92
CA ALA A 100 6.62 -3.58 10.97
C ALA A 100 7.33 -3.58 12.34
N ALA A 101 8.16 -4.60 12.62
CA ALA A 101 8.96 -4.65 13.84
C ALA A 101 10.03 -3.55 13.85
N ASP A 102 10.76 -3.38 12.74
CA ASP A 102 11.75 -2.31 12.58
C ASP A 102 11.09 -0.92 12.73
N LEU A 103 9.89 -0.76 12.19
CA LEU A 103 9.12 0.48 12.30
C LEU A 103 8.64 0.76 13.73
N LEU A 104 8.22 -0.28 14.46
CA LEU A 104 7.83 -0.18 15.87
C LEU A 104 9.04 0.19 16.75
N GLU A 105 10.21 -0.39 16.48
CA GLU A 105 11.45 -0.03 17.16
C GLU A 105 11.82 1.44 16.91
N GLN A 106 11.78 1.88 15.64
CA GLN A 106 11.98 3.30 15.29
C GLN A 106 10.98 4.21 16.00
N ALA A 107 9.71 3.80 16.08
CA ALA A 107 8.70 4.57 16.81
C ALA A 107 9.08 4.75 18.29
N ASN A 108 9.58 3.70 18.94
CA ASN A 108 10.05 3.76 20.32
C ASN A 108 11.26 4.68 20.48
N GLN A 109 12.21 4.66 19.54
CA GLN A 109 13.36 5.58 19.53
C GLN A 109 12.90 7.04 19.38
N LEU A 110 11.96 7.31 18.48
CA LEU A 110 11.38 8.63 18.27
C LEU A 110 10.64 9.13 19.53
N LEU A 111 9.89 8.26 20.20
CA LEU A 111 9.25 8.58 21.48
C LEU A 111 10.28 8.99 22.55
N GLN A 112 11.37 8.24 22.66
CA GLN A 112 12.45 8.55 23.61
C GLN A 112 13.15 9.86 23.29
N ALA A 113 13.35 10.15 21.99
CA ALA A 113 13.93 11.40 21.53
C ALA A 113 13.03 12.63 21.81
N GLY A 114 11.71 12.42 21.86
CA GLY A 114 10.69 13.47 22.00
C GLY A 114 10.06 13.89 20.68
N GLU A 115 10.29 13.13 19.60
CA GLU A 115 9.77 13.37 18.24
C GLU A 115 8.32 12.86 18.12
N GLN A 116 7.44 13.48 18.90
CA GLN A 116 6.04 13.09 19.13
C GLN A 116 5.24 12.88 17.84
N THR A 117 5.40 13.78 16.86
CA THR A 117 4.69 13.71 15.58
C THR A 117 5.17 12.53 14.72
N LYS A 118 6.49 12.29 14.68
CA LYS A 118 7.08 11.19 13.92
C LYS A 118 6.73 9.85 14.55
N ALA A 119 6.85 9.74 15.87
CA ALA A 119 6.44 8.57 16.64
C ALA A 119 4.98 8.20 16.40
N ARG A 120 4.07 9.19 16.43
CA ARG A 120 2.65 8.97 16.15
C ARG A 120 2.43 8.43 14.74
N ARG A 121 3.12 8.97 13.73
CA ARG A 121 3.02 8.47 12.34
C ARG A 121 3.50 7.03 12.23
N ALA A 122 4.63 6.70 12.84
CA ALA A 122 5.19 5.35 12.84
C ALA A 122 4.24 4.34 13.52
N LEU A 123 3.78 4.64 14.74
CA LEU A 123 2.83 3.78 15.47
C LEU A 123 1.50 3.61 14.73
N ASN A 124 0.97 4.68 14.14
CA ASN A 124 -0.26 4.63 13.34
C ASN A 124 -0.08 3.69 12.12
N SER A 125 1.08 3.76 11.47
CA SER A 125 1.40 2.87 10.36
C SER A 125 1.48 1.40 10.81
N VAL A 126 2.09 1.10 11.96
CA VAL A 126 2.15 -0.28 12.50
C VAL A 126 0.75 -0.77 12.88
N ALA A 127 -0.01 0.02 13.65
CA ALA A 127 -1.33 -0.36 14.16
C ALA A 127 -2.36 -0.64 13.04
N ASN A 128 -2.21 -0.02 11.87
CA ASN A 128 -3.18 -0.15 10.77
C ASN A 128 -2.81 -1.24 9.74
N ARG A 129 -1.55 -1.71 9.71
CA ARG A 129 -1.09 -2.68 8.71
C ARG A 129 -1.37 -4.14 9.07
N TYR A 130 -1.64 -4.45 10.34
CA TYR A 130 -1.85 -5.83 10.85
C TYR A 130 -0.76 -6.81 10.39
N ALA A 131 0.49 -6.34 10.27
CA ALA A 131 1.61 -7.11 9.75
C ALA A 131 2.33 -7.93 10.83
N LEU A 132 2.16 -7.58 12.11
CA LEU A 132 2.73 -8.32 13.23
C LEU A 132 1.77 -9.41 13.71
N ASP A 133 2.19 -10.20 14.70
CA ASP A 133 1.29 -11.07 15.43
C ASP A 133 0.23 -10.27 16.21
N ALA A 134 -0.82 -10.95 16.66
CA ALA A 134 -1.95 -10.32 17.31
C ALA A 134 -1.58 -9.53 18.58
N ALA A 135 -0.62 -10.00 19.37
CA ALA A 135 -0.20 -9.33 20.59
C ALA A 135 0.59 -8.06 20.27
N SER A 136 1.58 -8.16 19.39
CA SER A 136 2.40 -7.02 18.95
C SER A 136 1.57 -5.91 18.27
N ASN A 137 0.54 -6.27 17.48
CA ASN A 137 -0.37 -5.30 16.90
C ASN A 137 -1.21 -4.58 17.97
N GLU A 138 -1.69 -5.30 18.99
CA GLU A 138 -2.45 -4.69 20.09
C GLU A 138 -1.55 -3.78 20.93
N ASP A 139 -0.31 -4.17 21.19
CA ASP A 139 0.66 -3.34 21.89
C ASP A 139 0.94 -2.03 21.14
N ALA A 140 1.16 -2.11 19.82
CA ALA A 140 1.34 -0.91 18.99
C ALA A 140 0.10 0.01 19.05
N ARG A 141 -1.10 -0.57 19.10
CA ARG A 141 -2.36 0.15 19.20
C ARG A 141 -2.52 0.85 20.55
N VAL A 142 -2.16 0.17 21.65
CA VAL A 142 -2.14 0.75 23.00
C VAL A 142 -1.09 1.85 23.12
N GLN A 143 0.10 1.65 22.56
CA GLN A 143 1.14 2.70 22.52
C GLN A 143 0.68 3.94 21.75
N LEU A 144 0.04 3.75 20.59
CA LEU A 144 -0.54 4.85 19.81
C LEU A 144 -1.60 5.62 20.61
N GLU A 145 -2.49 4.90 21.30
CA GLU A 145 -3.55 5.49 22.11
C GLU A 145 -2.99 6.29 23.29
N ASN A 146 -2.01 5.73 24.01
CA ASN A 146 -1.33 6.41 25.09
C ASN A 146 -0.65 7.69 24.59
N LEU A 147 0.03 7.62 23.45
CA LEU A 147 0.68 8.77 22.83
C LEU A 147 -0.32 9.87 22.46
N GLN A 148 -1.39 9.51 21.76
CA GLN A 148 -2.44 10.45 21.37
C GLN A 148 -3.11 11.09 22.59
N THR A 149 -3.32 10.32 23.65
CA THR A 149 -3.89 10.82 24.90
C THR A 149 -2.95 11.81 25.58
N GLN A 150 -1.64 11.53 25.64
CA GLN A 150 -0.65 12.48 26.16
C GLN A 150 -0.62 13.77 25.34
N GLN A 151 -0.64 13.68 24.01
CA GLN A 151 -0.69 14.85 23.13
C GLN A 151 -1.97 15.66 23.34
N ALA A 152 -3.11 15.00 23.52
CA ALA A 152 -4.37 15.66 23.82
C ALA A 152 -4.35 16.37 25.19
N ILE A 153 -3.82 15.73 26.24
CA ILE A 153 -3.63 16.33 27.56
C ILE A 153 -2.80 17.61 27.44
N VAL A 154 -1.66 17.52 26.76
CA VAL A 154 -0.75 18.65 26.57
C VAL A 154 -1.41 19.76 25.75
N GLY A 155 -2.09 19.43 24.64
CA GLY A 155 -2.81 20.41 23.82
C GLY A 155 -3.92 21.14 24.58
N LEU A 156 -4.69 20.42 25.40
CA LEU A 156 -5.72 21.00 26.27
C LEU A 156 -5.11 21.91 27.33
N ASN A 157 -4.00 21.49 27.95
CA ASN A 157 -3.31 22.28 28.95
C ASN A 157 -2.68 23.56 28.37
N THR A 158 -2.00 23.44 27.23
CA THR A 158 -1.50 24.56 26.42
C THR A 158 -2.64 25.55 26.13
N ARG A 159 -3.82 25.07 25.71
CA ARG A 159 -4.97 25.95 25.47
C ARG A 159 -5.46 26.64 26.74
N ARG A 160 -5.49 25.93 27.88
CA ARG A 160 -5.86 26.51 29.18
C ARG A 160 -4.88 27.61 29.61
N GLN A 161 -3.59 27.36 29.48
CA GLN A 161 -2.54 28.34 29.78
C GLN A 161 -2.68 29.59 28.91
N ARG A 162 -2.93 29.44 27.60
CA ARG A 162 -3.22 30.57 26.71
C ARG A 162 -4.44 31.38 27.18
N LEU A 163 -5.54 30.71 27.50
CA LEU A 163 -6.73 31.37 28.03
C LEU A 163 -6.47 32.10 29.35
N TYR A 164 -5.60 31.57 30.21
CA TYR A 164 -5.20 32.25 31.43
C TYR A 164 -4.47 33.56 31.13
N LEU A 165 -3.47 33.51 30.24
CA LEU A 165 -2.70 34.70 29.81
C LEU A 165 -3.60 35.77 29.16
N ASP A 166 -4.53 35.36 28.30
CA ASP A 166 -5.44 36.28 27.60
C ASP A 166 -6.42 36.98 28.58
N ASN A 167 -6.83 36.29 29.65
CA ASN A 167 -7.77 36.83 30.65
C ASN A 167 -7.09 37.64 31.77
N ASP A 168 -5.85 37.33 32.13
CA ASP A 168 -5.08 38.07 33.14
C ASP A 168 -4.78 39.50 32.69
N ALA A 169 -4.53 39.72 31.39
CA ALA A 169 -4.36 41.04 30.79
C ALA A 169 -5.59 41.97 30.93
N THR A 170 -6.77 41.41 31.23
CA THR A 170 -8.05 42.15 31.26
C THR A 170 -8.74 42.20 32.63
N ASN A 171 -8.33 41.40 33.62
CA ASN A 171 -9.05 41.28 34.89
C ASN A 171 -8.13 41.43 36.13
N ALA A 172 -8.26 42.54 36.85
CA ALA A 172 -7.55 42.81 38.12
C ALA A 172 -7.92 41.90 39.31
N ASN A 173 -8.77 40.87 39.11
CA ASN A 173 -9.33 40.01 40.15
C ASN A 173 -8.98 38.51 39.96
N VAL A 174 -8.10 38.16 39.01
CA VAL A 174 -7.64 36.77 38.87
C VAL A 174 -6.76 36.44 40.08
N VAL A 175 -7.10 35.35 40.79
CA VAL A 175 -6.25 34.80 41.85
C VAL A 175 -4.88 34.53 41.23
N ASP A 176 -3.86 35.23 41.72
CA ASP A 176 -2.49 35.27 41.21
C ASP A 176 -1.85 33.86 41.23
N ASN A 177 -2.17 33.03 40.24
CA ASN A 177 -1.58 31.71 40.07
C ASN A 177 -0.25 31.85 39.35
N LYS A 178 0.76 32.36 40.09
CA LYS A 178 2.12 32.57 39.59
C LYS A 178 2.72 31.32 38.96
N GLN A 179 2.40 30.13 39.50
CA GLN A 179 2.87 28.86 38.94
C GLN A 179 2.31 28.59 37.54
N MET A 180 1.07 29.00 37.24
CA MET A 180 0.48 28.89 35.90
C MET A 180 1.16 29.84 34.91
N LEU A 181 1.47 31.07 35.32
CA LEU A 181 2.19 32.05 34.50
C LEU A 181 3.60 31.55 34.16
N GLU A 182 4.34 31.06 35.15
CA GLU A 182 5.66 30.47 34.96
C GLU A 182 5.60 29.23 34.05
N ALA A 183 4.64 28.34 34.28
CA ALA A 183 4.48 27.14 33.46
C ALA A 183 4.10 27.47 32.00
N ALA A 184 3.30 28.52 31.77
CA ALA A 184 2.95 28.97 30.44
C ALA A 184 4.14 29.63 29.72
N ALA A 185 4.97 30.39 30.45
CA ALA A 185 6.19 30.98 29.91
C ALA A 185 7.20 29.90 29.46
N ASP A 186 7.32 28.83 30.24
CA ASP A 186 8.23 27.71 29.98
C ASP A 186 7.66 26.65 29.01
N ASN A 187 6.41 26.78 28.56
CA ASN A 187 5.80 25.79 27.67
C ASN A 187 6.29 25.99 26.22
N PRO A 188 7.12 25.09 25.67
CA PRO A 188 7.66 25.24 24.32
C PRO A 188 6.56 25.21 23.25
N ILE A 189 5.45 24.50 23.48
CA ILE A 189 4.35 24.38 22.53
C ILE A 189 3.61 25.70 22.40
N LEU A 190 3.50 26.48 23.49
CA LEU A 190 2.90 27.81 23.43
C LEU A 190 3.78 28.81 22.68
N GLN A 191 5.10 28.71 22.85
CA GLN A 191 6.06 29.68 22.32
C GLN A 191 6.46 29.41 20.87
N GLN A 192 6.63 28.14 20.52
CA GLN A 192 7.26 27.70 19.26
C GLN A 192 6.30 26.92 18.35
N ASP A 193 5.08 26.62 18.82
CA ASP A 193 4.10 25.77 18.12
C ASP A 193 4.65 24.36 17.77
N GLU A 194 5.69 23.93 18.49
CA GLU A 194 6.32 22.63 18.31
C GLU A 194 5.75 21.61 19.29
N LEU A 195 5.11 20.56 18.79
CA LEU A 195 4.47 19.51 19.60
C LEU A 195 5.45 18.45 20.14
N ASN A 196 6.75 18.74 20.10
CA ASN A 196 7.81 17.79 20.47
C ASN A 196 8.14 17.92 21.96
N PHE A 197 7.97 16.82 22.70
CA PHE A 197 8.32 16.72 24.12
C PHE A 197 8.65 15.26 24.46
N ARG A 198 9.51 15.04 25.45
CA ARG A 198 9.80 13.70 25.96
C ARG A 198 8.75 13.27 26.98
N PRO A 199 8.44 11.97 27.11
CA PRO A 199 7.48 11.49 28.10
C PRO A 199 7.76 11.97 29.53
N GLN A 200 9.03 12.09 29.92
CA GLN A 200 9.44 12.57 31.24
C GLN A 200 9.13 14.05 31.49
N GLN A 201 8.97 14.85 30.43
CA GLN A 201 8.63 16.27 30.51
C GLN A 201 7.13 16.52 30.68
N LEU A 202 6.27 15.50 30.62
CA LEU A 202 4.82 15.66 30.73
C LEU A 202 4.41 16.33 32.05
N SER A 203 5.00 15.93 33.17
CA SER A 203 4.73 16.51 34.48
C SER A 203 5.10 17.99 34.56
N GLN A 204 6.19 18.37 33.88
CA GLN A 204 6.66 19.74 33.77
C GLN A 204 5.67 20.61 32.99
N LEU A 205 5.13 20.08 31.88
CA LEU A 205 4.15 20.78 31.06
C LEU A 205 2.83 21.01 31.80
N LEU A 206 2.49 20.14 32.75
CA LEU A 206 1.27 20.24 33.56
C LEU A 206 1.46 21.03 34.87
N ARG A 207 2.61 21.66 35.06
CA ARG A 207 2.85 22.53 36.22
C ARG A 207 1.84 23.68 36.23
N GLY A 208 1.42 24.09 37.43
CA GLY A 208 0.40 25.13 37.65
C GLY A 208 -1.04 24.61 37.68
N ASN A 209 -1.27 23.34 37.29
CA ASN A 209 -2.55 22.66 37.48
C ASN A 209 -2.68 22.07 38.88
N THR A 210 -3.92 22.03 39.38
CA THR A 210 -4.28 21.20 40.54
C THR A 210 -4.36 19.72 40.15
N ASN A 211 -4.44 18.82 41.14
CA ASN A 211 -4.64 17.39 40.87
C ASN A 211 -6.00 17.12 40.22
N GLU A 212 -7.02 17.83 40.66
CA GLU A 212 -8.38 17.79 40.13
C GLU A 212 -8.39 18.22 38.65
N ASP A 213 -7.69 19.31 38.32
CA ASP A 213 -7.55 19.74 36.94
C ASP A 213 -6.88 18.69 36.05
N ASN A 214 -5.80 18.08 36.54
CA ASN A 214 -5.09 17.04 35.80
C ASN A 214 -5.97 15.81 35.55
N GLN A 215 -6.81 15.42 36.51
CA GLN A 215 -7.78 14.34 36.33
C GLN A 215 -8.84 14.71 35.28
N VAL A 216 -9.35 15.94 35.30
CA VAL A 216 -10.31 16.42 34.29
C VAL A 216 -9.69 16.42 32.90
N LEU A 217 -8.45 16.92 32.76
CA LEU A 217 -7.71 16.89 31.49
C LEU A 217 -7.53 15.47 30.95
N GLN A 218 -7.16 14.51 31.81
CA GLN A 218 -7.02 13.11 31.45
C GLN A 218 -8.36 12.51 30.94
N GLN A 219 -9.46 12.79 31.63
CA GLN A 219 -10.79 12.31 31.22
C GLN A 219 -11.24 12.89 29.88
N ILE A 220 -11.06 14.21 29.68
CA ILE A 220 -11.41 14.87 28.41
C ILE A 220 -10.54 14.33 27.28
N ALA A 221 -9.23 14.23 27.49
CA ALA A 221 -8.29 13.70 26.50
C ALA A 221 -8.63 12.26 26.10
N GLY A 222 -8.86 11.37 27.07
CA GLY A 222 -9.24 9.98 26.80
C GLY A 222 -10.53 9.88 25.98
N ARG A 223 -11.57 10.65 26.34
CA ARG A 223 -12.81 10.69 25.55
C ARG A 223 -12.60 11.25 24.14
N LEU A 224 -11.80 12.32 24.01
CA LEU A 224 -11.50 12.92 22.71
C LEU A 224 -10.83 11.93 21.76
N VAL A 225 -9.81 11.23 22.24
CA VAL A 225 -9.09 10.21 21.46
C VAL A 225 -10.02 9.05 21.09
N GLN A 226 -10.84 8.58 22.04
CA GLN A 226 -11.81 7.53 21.78
C GLN A 226 -12.82 7.93 20.70
N HIS A 227 -13.34 9.16 20.76
CA HIS A 227 -14.25 9.68 19.74
C HIS A 227 -13.60 9.80 18.36
N GLN A 228 -12.36 10.30 18.28
CA GLN A 228 -11.63 10.40 17.01
C GLN A 228 -11.45 9.02 16.35
N ARG A 229 -11.08 8.00 17.13
CA ARG A 229 -10.89 6.63 16.61
C ARG A 229 -12.18 5.94 16.20
N THR A 230 -13.29 6.26 16.86
CA THR A 230 -14.60 5.69 16.51
C THR A 230 -15.19 6.36 15.26
N ALA A 231 -14.87 7.63 15.03
CA ALA A 231 -15.34 8.40 13.88
C ALA A 231 -14.59 8.06 12.58
N GLU A 232 -13.29 7.74 12.66
CA GLU A 232 -12.46 7.34 11.52
C GLU A 232 -11.88 5.93 11.73
N PRO A 233 -12.51 4.87 11.18
CA PRO A 233 -11.89 3.56 11.17
C PRO A 233 -10.59 3.62 10.37
N ALA A 234 -9.51 3.11 10.96
CA ALA A 234 -8.21 3.11 10.33
C ALA A 234 -8.23 2.39 8.97
N PRO A 235 -7.78 3.03 7.88
CA PRO A 235 -7.72 2.40 6.58
C PRO A 235 -6.72 1.24 6.61
N GLN A 236 -7.18 0.05 6.19
CA GLN A 236 -6.34 -1.15 6.13
C GLN A 236 -5.74 -1.30 4.73
N ALA A 237 -4.43 -1.51 4.66
CA ALA A 237 -3.76 -1.77 3.39
C ALA A 237 -3.98 -3.23 2.96
N LEU A 238 -4.76 -3.45 1.90
CA LEU A 238 -4.98 -4.80 1.37
C LEU A 238 -3.75 -5.25 0.54
N VAL A 239 -3.08 -6.30 0.99
CA VAL A 239 -1.96 -6.89 0.25
C VAL A 239 -2.49 -7.97 -0.70
N ILE A 240 -2.67 -7.61 -1.96
CA ILE A 240 -3.05 -8.57 -3.00
C ILE A 240 -1.80 -9.36 -3.44
N SER A 241 -1.92 -10.69 -3.47
CA SER A 241 -0.95 -11.59 -4.11
C SER A 241 -1.63 -12.27 -5.29
N LEU A 242 -1.18 -11.94 -6.50
CA LEU A 242 -1.71 -12.53 -7.73
C LEU A 242 -1.05 -13.88 -8.01
N PRO A 243 -1.81 -14.85 -8.57
CA PRO A 243 -1.23 -16.00 -9.24
C PRO A 243 -0.54 -15.54 -10.52
N GLU A 244 0.79 -15.63 -10.53
CA GLU A 244 1.62 -15.33 -11.68
C GLU A 244 1.80 -16.61 -12.48
N GLU A 245 0.85 -16.95 -13.35
CA GLU A 245 0.99 -18.07 -14.27
C GLU A 245 1.37 -17.59 -15.67
N GLY A 246 2.55 -17.99 -16.17
CA GLY A 246 3.02 -17.61 -17.49
C GLY A 246 4.31 -16.79 -17.44
N SER A 247 4.34 -15.64 -18.11
CA SER A 247 5.51 -14.74 -18.11
C SER A 247 5.20 -13.45 -17.37
N VAL A 248 6.12 -12.99 -16.55
CA VAL A 248 6.08 -11.68 -15.90
C VAL A 248 7.11 -10.78 -16.58
N TYR A 249 6.63 -9.66 -17.14
CA TYR A 249 7.49 -8.62 -17.74
C TYR A 249 7.50 -7.42 -16.81
N THR A 250 8.71 -6.99 -16.44
CA THR A 250 8.93 -5.86 -15.55
C THR A 250 9.33 -4.65 -16.37
N PHE A 251 8.52 -3.59 -16.30
CA PHE A 251 8.76 -2.32 -16.95
C PHE A 251 9.06 -1.25 -15.92
N THR A 252 9.97 -0.33 -16.22
CA THR A 252 10.39 0.70 -15.26
C THR A 252 10.43 2.09 -15.89
N ARG A 253 10.24 3.11 -15.04
CA ARG A 253 10.49 4.52 -15.35
C ARG A 253 11.03 5.19 -14.09
N GLY A 254 12.10 5.97 -14.25
CA GLY A 254 12.75 6.64 -13.12
C GLY A 254 11.86 7.70 -12.47
N VAL A 255 11.35 8.66 -13.26
CA VAL A 255 10.57 9.80 -12.76
C VAL A 255 9.43 10.14 -13.73
N GLN A 256 8.30 10.56 -13.18
CA GLN A 256 7.20 11.23 -13.88
C GLN A 256 6.88 12.55 -13.18
N VAL A 257 7.18 13.66 -13.85
CA VAL A 257 6.96 15.02 -13.32
C VAL A 257 5.59 15.56 -13.72
N ALA A 258 5.01 15.09 -14.82
CA ALA A 258 3.73 15.59 -15.32
C ALA A 258 2.57 15.14 -14.40
N GLU A 259 2.07 16.07 -13.59
CA GLU A 259 0.90 15.88 -12.75
C GLU A 259 -0.33 15.55 -13.60
N ASN A 260 -1.12 14.55 -13.19
CA ASN A 260 -2.34 14.11 -13.88
C ASN A 260 -2.16 13.62 -15.33
N ALA A 261 -0.94 13.27 -15.74
CA ALA A 261 -0.70 12.57 -17.00
C ALA A 261 -0.70 11.05 -16.77
N PRO A 262 -1.57 10.27 -17.44
CA PRO A 262 -1.52 8.82 -17.34
C PRO A 262 -0.23 8.29 -17.97
N LEU A 263 0.33 7.23 -17.40
CA LEU A 263 1.36 6.44 -18.08
C LEU A 263 0.67 5.41 -18.97
N GLU A 264 1.12 5.33 -20.21
CA GLU A 264 0.61 4.37 -21.19
C GLU A 264 1.67 3.30 -21.50
N LEU A 265 1.24 2.04 -21.59
CA LEU A 265 2.08 0.92 -21.98
C LEU A 265 1.38 0.13 -23.07
N ASP A 266 1.97 0.15 -24.26
CA ASP A 266 1.50 -0.61 -25.41
C ASP A 266 2.25 -1.94 -25.48
N LEU A 267 1.49 -3.03 -25.60
CA LEU A 267 2.01 -4.39 -25.63
C LEU A 267 1.50 -5.12 -26.87
N ARG A 268 2.41 -5.82 -27.56
CA ARG A 268 2.04 -6.83 -28.54
C ARG A 268 2.46 -8.21 -28.06
N LEU A 269 1.47 -9.08 -27.95
CA LEU A 269 1.68 -10.46 -27.52
C LEU A 269 1.42 -11.41 -28.71
N ARG A 270 2.19 -12.48 -28.75
CA ARG A 270 1.97 -13.59 -29.68
C ARG A 270 1.62 -14.85 -28.90
N SER A 271 0.59 -15.56 -29.36
CA SER A 271 0.31 -16.92 -28.87
C SER A 271 1.34 -17.89 -29.44
N GLY A 272 2.03 -18.60 -28.57
CA GLY A 272 2.90 -19.74 -28.86
C GLY A 272 2.13 -21.02 -29.18
N TYR A 273 0.80 -21.05 -29.01
CA TYR A 273 -0.05 -22.18 -29.40
C TYR A 273 -0.42 -22.18 -30.89
N ALA A 274 0.21 -21.34 -31.70
CA ALA A 274 -0.01 -21.35 -33.14
C ALA A 274 0.47 -22.68 -33.72
N VAL A 275 -0.47 -23.54 -34.12
CA VAL A 275 -0.16 -24.73 -34.90
C VAL A 275 0.49 -24.24 -36.20
N GLU A 276 1.74 -24.61 -36.40
CA GLU A 276 2.43 -24.33 -37.65
C GLU A 276 1.63 -24.97 -38.80
N TYR A 277 0.91 -24.15 -39.58
CA TYR A 277 -0.03 -24.61 -40.62
C TYR A 277 0.61 -25.61 -41.60
N TRP A 278 1.93 -25.54 -41.80
CA TRP A 278 2.68 -26.50 -42.61
C TRP A 278 2.76 -27.89 -41.97
N ARG A 279 2.84 -28.01 -40.63
CA ARG A 279 2.77 -29.30 -39.92
C ARG A 279 1.38 -29.91 -40.02
N ALA A 280 0.33 -29.08 -39.94
CA ALA A 280 -1.04 -29.54 -40.16
C ALA A 280 -1.24 -30.01 -41.62
N LEU A 281 -0.71 -29.28 -42.60
CA LEU A 281 -0.70 -29.68 -44.01
C LEU A 281 0.10 -30.97 -44.26
N LEU A 282 1.27 -31.14 -43.61
CA LEU A 282 2.03 -32.38 -43.69
C LEU A 282 1.28 -33.56 -43.07
N LEU A 283 0.65 -33.37 -41.90
CA LEU A 283 -0.19 -34.42 -41.30
C LEU A 283 -1.36 -34.79 -42.21
N LEU A 284 -2.02 -33.80 -42.84
CA LEU A 284 -3.07 -34.04 -43.82
C LEU A 284 -2.55 -34.77 -45.06
N ALA A 285 -1.37 -34.41 -45.57
CA ALA A 285 -0.74 -35.08 -46.70
C ALA A 285 -0.37 -36.53 -46.38
N VAL A 286 0.16 -36.79 -45.17
CA VAL A 286 0.46 -38.14 -44.68
C VAL A 286 -0.82 -38.96 -44.52
N LEU A 287 -1.88 -38.39 -43.93
CA LEU A 287 -3.20 -39.04 -43.84
C LEU A 287 -3.78 -39.37 -45.21
N ALA A 288 -3.68 -38.44 -46.17
CA ALA A 288 -4.15 -38.66 -47.54
C ALA A 288 -3.37 -39.78 -48.25
N ALA A 289 -2.04 -39.84 -48.03
CA ALA A 289 -1.19 -40.91 -48.57
C ALA A 289 -1.52 -42.28 -47.97
N ILE A 290 -1.85 -42.34 -46.67
CA ILE A 290 -2.28 -43.59 -46.02
C ILE A 290 -3.62 -44.06 -46.62
N VAL A 291 -4.59 -43.15 -46.78
CA VAL A 291 -5.91 -43.48 -47.35
C VAL A 291 -5.78 -43.98 -48.80
N SER A 292 -4.92 -43.39 -49.61
CA SER A 292 -4.74 -43.81 -51.01
C SER A 292 -4.09 -45.20 -51.14
N VAL A 293 -3.19 -45.57 -50.23
CA VAL A 293 -2.61 -46.93 -50.16
C VAL A 293 -3.67 -47.97 -49.77
N PHE A 294 -4.55 -47.66 -48.81
CA PHE A 294 -5.65 -48.57 -48.43
C PHE A 294 -6.75 -48.69 -49.48
N ALA A 295 -6.98 -47.64 -50.28
CA ALA A 295 -7.99 -47.66 -51.35
C ALA A 295 -7.51 -48.47 -52.57
N THR A 296 -6.22 -48.41 -52.91
CA THR A 296 -5.63 -49.16 -54.03
C THR A 296 -5.38 -50.63 -53.72
N GLY A 297 -5.27 -51.01 -52.44
CA GLY A 297 -5.18 -52.40 -51.99
C GLY A 297 -6.47 -53.21 -52.07
N ARG A 298 -7.63 -52.59 -52.38
CA ARG A 298 -8.90 -53.28 -52.62
C ARG A 298 -9.17 -53.40 -54.13
N GLN A 299 -8.47 -54.30 -54.82
CA GLN A 299 -8.89 -54.72 -56.15
C GLN A 299 -10.09 -55.68 -56.05
N PRO A 300 -11.17 -55.48 -56.82
CA PRO A 300 -12.26 -56.43 -56.91
C PRO A 300 -11.80 -57.69 -57.66
N THR A 301 -11.95 -58.85 -57.02
CA THR A 301 -11.76 -60.18 -57.63
C THR A 301 -12.64 -60.32 -58.88
N PRO A 302 -12.10 -60.78 -60.03
CA PRO A 302 -12.91 -61.04 -61.21
C PRO A 302 -13.85 -62.22 -61.00
N SER A 303 -15.12 -62.04 -61.40
CA SER A 303 -16.17 -63.05 -61.36
C SER A 303 -15.83 -64.25 -62.26
N PRO A 304 -16.08 -65.50 -61.84
CA PRO A 304 -15.93 -66.66 -62.71
C PRO A 304 -17.05 -66.70 -63.76
N GLN A 305 -16.66 -66.93 -65.02
CA GLN A 305 -17.57 -67.17 -66.14
C GLN A 305 -18.32 -68.51 -65.93
N THR A 306 -19.64 -68.50 -66.08
CA THR A 306 -20.46 -69.71 -66.22
C THR A 306 -20.96 -69.82 -67.66
N THR A 307 -20.46 -70.85 -68.35
CA THR A 307 -20.99 -71.60 -69.51
C THR A 307 -21.61 -70.85 -70.67
#